data_AF-A0A9W3CRK8-F1
#
_entry.id   AF-A0A9W3CRK8-F1
#
_cell.length_a   1.000
_cell.length_b   1.000
_cell.length_c   1.000
_cell.angle_alpha   90.00
_cell.angle_beta   90.00
_cell.angle_gamma   90.00
#
_symmetry.space_group_name_H-M   'P 1'
#
loop_
_entity.id
_entity.type
_entity.pdbx_description
1 polymer ?
#
loop_
_entity_poly.entity_id
_entity_poly.type
_entity_poly.pdbx_seq_one_letter_code
_entity_poly.pdbx_strand_id
1 'polypeptide(L)'
;MGKGGKGGKSGCFSVTIVLCILVIVGLDFVAGIVAKQAEVAQDEVKHVKLWILECKAPSQKAFMLGIIALGCLLVAHIIAIIIGCSISNMVKVLVVPKLSAYLNMACLSLTWIVAILGAGLLTLGIWMNRESRSKCGFTDKHILSYGSKVCFAHAAFSVVLYVTTIVSKKCPL
;
A
#
# COMPACT_ATOMS: atom_id res chain seq x y z
N MET A 1 27.27 27.53 35.02
CA MET A 1 27.59 26.70 33.82
C MET A 1 26.82 25.39 33.95
N GLY A 2 25.92 24.94 33.09
CA GLY A 2 25.17 25.51 31.97
C GLY A 2 23.98 24.56 31.75
N LYS A 3 22.75 25.10 31.74
CA LYS A 3 21.54 24.39 31.29
C LYS A 3 21.42 24.58 29.77
N GLY A 4 21.21 23.51 29.02
CA GLY A 4 20.86 23.53 27.59
C GLY A 4 20.95 22.10 27.05
N GLY A 5 19.99 21.49 26.35
CA GLY A 5 18.78 21.93 25.69
C GLY A 5 18.37 20.75 24.81
N LYS A 6 17.55 19.83 25.34
CA LYS A 6 17.08 18.61 24.62
C LYS A 6 15.61 18.71 24.16
N GLY A 7 15.11 19.93 23.92
CA GLY A 7 13.70 20.18 23.60
C GLY A 7 13.31 20.20 22.12
N GLY A 8 14.25 20.35 21.18
CA GLY A 8 13.91 20.70 19.77
C GLY A 8 13.75 19.53 18.77
N LYS A 9 14.36 18.36 19.01
CA LYS A 9 14.38 17.27 18.01
C LYS A 9 13.14 16.36 18.00
N SER A 10 12.42 16.28 19.13
CA SER A 10 11.27 15.38 19.28
C SER A 10 10.05 15.85 18.47
N GLY A 11 9.80 17.16 18.43
CA GLY A 11 8.65 17.75 17.73
C GLY A 11 8.73 17.61 16.21
N CYS A 12 9.90 17.91 15.61
CA CYS A 12 10.09 17.82 14.17
C CYS A 12 9.95 16.36 13.66
N PHE A 13 10.50 15.40 14.40
CA PHE A 13 10.39 13.98 14.06
C PHE A 13 8.95 13.46 14.13
N SER A 14 8.15 13.92 15.11
CA SER A 14 6.75 13.54 15.23
C SER A 14 5.91 14.08 14.06
N VAL A 15 6.13 15.34 13.66
CA VAL A 15 5.40 15.97 12.55
C VAL A 15 5.72 15.27 11.22
N THR A 16 7.00 14.96 10.96
CA THR A 16 7.40 14.24 9.74
C THR A 16 6.74 12.86 9.64
N ILE A 17 6.67 12.08 10.73
CA ILE A 17 6.01 10.77 10.70
C ILE A 17 4.52 10.91 10.41
N VAL A 18 3.84 11.90 11.03
CA VAL A 18 2.40 12.16 10.78
C VAL A 18 2.19 12.45 9.29
N LEU A 19 2.98 13.36 8.71
CA LEU A 19 2.88 13.73 7.30
C LEU A 19 3.11 12.53 6.38
N CYS A 20 4.14 11.71 6.63
CA CYS A 20 4.40 10.55 5.79
C CYS A 20 3.27 9.51 5.85
N ILE A 21 2.64 9.32 7.02
CA ILE A 21 1.48 8.42 7.16
C ILE A 21 0.26 8.97 6.42
N LEU A 22 0.00 10.28 6.51
CA LEU A 22 -1.07 10.93 5.73
C LEU A 22 -0.83 10.77 4.23
N VAL A 23 0.42 10.88 3.78
CA VAL A 23 0.79 10.64 2.38
C VAL A 23 0.58 9.19 1.99
N ILE A 24 0.98 8.21 2.81
CA ILE A 24 0.75 6.78 2.55
C ILE A 24 -0.74 6.49 2.40
N VAL A 25 -1.56 6.91 3.37
CA VAL A 25 -3.01 6.70 3.35
C VAL A 25 -3.65 7.37 2.13
N GLY A 26 -3.21 8.59 1.78
CA GLY A 26 -3.67 9.28 0.58
C GLY A 26 -3.33 8.53 -0.70
N LEU A 27 -2.09 8.06 -0.84
CA LEU A 27 -1.62 7.29 -2.00
C LEU A 27 -2.36 5.97 -2.14
N ASP A 28 -2.55 5.22 -1.05
CA ASP A 28 -3.27 3.95 -1.05
C ASP A 28 -4.76 4.14 -1.34
N PHE A 29 -5.37 5.22 -0.83
CA PHE A 29 -6.76 5.57 -1.14
C PHE A 29 -6.93 5.90 -2.63
N VAL A 30 -6.05 6.76 -3.18
CA VAL A 30 -6.04 7.08 -4.62
C VAL A 30 -5.81 5.82 -5.45
N ALA A 31 -4.83 4.98 -5.08
CA ALA A 31 -4.57 3.71 -5.75
C ALA A 31 -5.81 2.81 -5.75
N GLY A 32 -6.50 2.70 -4.62
CA GLY A 32 -7.72 1.90 -4.48
C GLY A 32 -8.86 2.40 -5.37
N ILE A 33 -9.08 3.72 -5.42
CA ILE A 33 -10.11 4.32 -6.29
C ILE A 33 -9.76 4.17 -7.77
N VAL A 34 -8.52 4.47 -8.14
CA VAL A 34 -8.03 4.34 -9.53
C VAL A 34 -8.11 2.87 -10.00
N ALA A 35 -7.77 1.91 -9.14
CA ALA A 35 -7.91 0.49 -9.43
C ALA A 35 -9.38 0.07 -9.65
N LYS A 36 -10.33 0.64 -8.89
CA LYS A 36 -11.76 0.44 -9.13
C LYS A 36 -12.23 1.07 -10.44
N GLN A 37 -11.75 2.26 -10.77
CA GLN A 37 -12.03 2.88 -12.07
C GLN A 37 -11.46 2.05 -13.22
N ALA A 38 -10.28 1.45 -13.03
CA ALA A 38 -9.69 0.52 -13.99
C ALA A 38 -10.58 -0.73 -14.17
N GLU A 39 -11.16 -1.26 -13.10
CA GLU A 39 -12.13 -2.37 -13.15
C GLU A 39 -13.38 -1.99 -13.96
N VAL A 40 -13.98 -0.83 -13.70
CA VAL A 40 -15.14 -0.33 -14.45
C VAL A 40 -14.80 -0.09 -15.92
N ALA A 41 -13.67 0.54 -16.23
CA ALA A 41 -13.21 0.73 -17.60
C ALA A 41 -12.88 -0.60 -18.31
N GLN A 42 -12.59 -1.66 -17.55
CA GLN A 42 -12.50 -3.02 -18.04
C GLN A 42 -13.86 -3.68 -18.25
N ASP A 43 -14.90 -3.22 -17.57
CA ASP A 43 -16.26 -3.75 -17.63
C ASP A 43 -17.00 -3.22 -18.87
N GLU A 44 -16.83 -1.95 -19.19
CA GLU A 44 -17.47 -1.28 -20.34
C GLU A 44 -17.10 -1.93 -21.70
N VAL A 45 -15.91 -2.53 -21.81
CA VAL A 45 -15.44 -3.20 -23.04
C VAL A 45 -15.96 -4.65 -23.18
N LYS A 46 -16.84 -5.13 -22.28
CA LYS A 46 -17.24 -6.55 -22.14
C LYS A 46 -18.24 -7.11 -23.17
N HIS A 47 -18.54 -6.43 -24.28
CA HIS A 47 -19.64 -6.85 -25.16
C HIS A 47 -19.40 -8.08 -26.07
N VAL A 48 -18.37 -8.91 -25.86
CA VAL A 48 -18.14 -10.14 -26.67
C VAL A 48 -17.86 -11.38 -25.82
N LYS A 49 -18.91 -11.98 -25.25
CA LYS A 49 -18.83 -13.30 -24.61
C LYS A 49 -18.93 -14.42 -25.65
N LEU A 50 -17.83 -15.11 -25.97
CA LEU A 50 -17.85 -16.37 -26.71
C LEU A 50 -17.45 -17.55 -25.81
N TRP A 51 -18.49 -18.25 -25.38
CA TRP A 51 -18.63 -19.58 -24.75
C TRP A 51 -17.52 -20.26 -23.91
N ILE A 52 -16.21 -20.25 -24.20
CA ILE A 52 -15.16 -20.87 -23.33
C ILE A 52 -13.83 -20.06 -23.28
N LEU A 53 -13.64 -19.04 -24.13
CA LEU A 53 -12.50 -18.12 -24.09
C LEU A 53 -13.05 -16.70 -24.01
N GLU A 54 -13.03 -16.10 -22.82
CA GLU A 54 -13.44 -14.70 -22.63
C GLU A 54 -12.43 -13.80 -23.38
N CYS A 55 -12.70 -13.54 -24.67
CA CYS A 55 -11.90 -12.66 -25.52
C CYS A 55 -12.17 -11.21 -25.12
N LYS A 56 -11.61 -10.82 -23.97
CA LYS A 56 -11.70 -9.47 -23.47
C LYS A 56 -10.84 -8.55 -24.32
N ALA A 57 -11.47 -7.59 -25.00
CA ALA A 57 -10.74 -6.54 -25.70
C ALA A 57 -9.91 -5.75 -24.67
N PRO A 58 -8.60 -5.50 -24.93
CA PRO A 58 -7.77 -4.72 -24.02
C PRO A 58 -8.32 -3.30 -23.90
N SER A 59 -8.53 -2.83 -22.68
CA SER A 59 -8.94 -1.44 -22.42
C SER A 59 -7.70 -0.61 -22.12
N GLN A 60 -7.32 0.25 -23.07
CA GLN A 60 -6.22 1.22 -22.89
C GLN A 60 -6.41 2.08 -21.63
N LYS A 61 -7.66 2.47 -21.34
CA LYS A 61 -7.99 3.21 -20.11
C LYS A 61 -7.71 2.37 -18.86
N ALA A 62 -8.15 1.11 -18.82
CA ALA A 62 -7.89 0.24 -17.67
C ALA A 62 -6.39 -0.06 -17.48
N PHE A 63 -5.63 -0.19 -18.57
CA PHE A 63 -4.17 -0.34 -18.54
C PHE A 63 -3.49 0.88 -17.89
N MET A 64 -3.81 2.09 -18.36
CA MET A 64 -3.22 3.32 -17.83
C MET A 64 -3.59 3.56 -16.36
N LEU A 65 -4.86 3.37 -15.99
CA LEU A 65 -5.31 3.47 -14.60
C LEU A 65 -4.63 2.41 -13.72
N GLY A 66 -4.49 1.17 -14.20
CA GLY A 66 -3.76 0.12 -13.48
C GLY A 66 -2.31 0.51 -13.18
N ILE A 67 -1.59 1.08 -14.15
CA ILE A 67 -0.21 1.57 -13.95
C ILE A 67 -0.15 2.67 -12.90
N ILE A 68 -1.08 3.63 -12.94
CA ILE A 68 -1.17 4.71 -11.95
C ILE A 68 -1.39 4.13 -10.56
N ALA A 69 -2.32 3.17 -10.41
CA ALA A 69 -2.59 2.52 -9.15
C ALA A 69 -1.37 1.74 -8.61
N LEU A 70 -0.69 0.99 -9.48
CA LEU A 70 0.54 0.27 -9.12
C LEU A 70 1.65 1.24 -8.69
N GLY A 71 1.83 2.34 -9.41
CA GLY A 71 2.79 3.38 -9.06
C GLY A 71 2.51 3.99 -7.69
N CYS A 72 1.26 4.33 -7.41
CA CYS A 72 0.86 4.88 -6.11
C CYS A 72 1.15 3.90 -4.96
N LEU A 73 0.81 2.62 -5.13
CA LEU A 73 1.08 1.57 -4.14
C LEU A 73 2.60 1.39 -3.89
N LEU A 74 3.42 1.40 -4.95
CA LEU A 74 4.88 1.27 -4.82
C LEU A 74 5.49 2.46 -4.08
N VAL A 75 5.06 3.69 -4.40
CA VAL A 75 5.53 4.90 -3.71
C VAL A 75 5.12 4.86 -2.23
N ALA A 76 3.86 4.50 -1.94
CA ALA A 76 3.37 4.33 -0.57
C ALA A 76 4.21 3.29 0.20
N HIS A 77 4.53 2.16 -0.44
CA HIS A 77 5.33 1.11 0.17
C HIS A 77 6.77 1.54 0.46
N ILE A 78 7.43 2.27 -0.46
CA ILE A 78 8.78 2.81 -0.24
C ILE A 78 8.80 3.76 0.97
N ILE A 79 7.81 4.65 1.07
CA ILE A 79 7.69 5.56 2.22
C ILE A 79 7.49 4.75 3.51
N ALA A 80 6.64 3.72 3.49
CA ALA A 80 6.41 2.84 4.63
C ALA A 80 7.68 2.11 5.07
N ILE A 81 8.52 1.65 4.13
CA ILE A 81 9.83 1.02 4.42
C ILE A 81 10.76 2.00 5.14
N ILE A 82 10.89 3.24 4.63
CA ILE A 82 11.79 4.26 5.22
C ILE A 82 11.38 4.56 6.67
N ILE A 83 10.07 4.68 6.93
CA ILE A 83 9.54 4.86 8.29
C ILE A 83 9.81 3.62 9.15
N GLY A 84 9.52 2.41 8.64
CA GLY A 84 9.73 1.15 9.34
C GLY A 84 11.19 0.91 9.75
N CYS A 85 12.15 1.22 8.87
CA CYS A 85 13.57 1.20 9.16
C CYS A 85 13.96 2.21 10.25
N SER A 86 13.44 3.43 10.17
CA SER A 86 13.71 4.47 11.17
C SER A 86 13.18 4.09 12.55
N ILE A 87 11.99 3.50 12.62
CA ILE A 87 11.35 3.06 13.87
C ILE A 87 12.05 1.83 14.44
N SER A 88 12.36 0.83 13.62
CA SER A 88 13.03 -0.40 14.09
C SER A 88 14.42 -0.13 14.67
N ASN A 89 15.20 0.79 14.08
CA ASN A 89 16.47 1.24 14.65
C ASN A 89 16.31 1.93 16.01
N MET A 90 15.22 2.69 16.22
CA MET A 90 14.92 3.27 17.53
C MET A 90 14.50 2.23 18.57
N VAL A 91 13.70 1.22 18.18
CA VAL A 91 13.25 0.15 19.09
C VAL A 91 14.41 -0.75 19.52
N LYS A 92 15.37 -1.03 18.62
CA LYS A 92 16.59 -1.81 18.94
C LYS A 92 17.46 -1.17 20.03
N VAL A 93 17.44 0.16 20.15
CA VAL A 93 18.21 0.89 21.16
C VAL A 93 17.56 0.83 22.56
N LEU A 94 16.26 0.52 22.63
CA LEU A 94 15.46 0.56 23.86
C LEU A 94 15.13 -0.85 24.38
N VAL A 95 16.16 -1.66 24.63
CA VAL A 95 16.09 -3.08 25.05
C VAL A 95 15.21 -3.29 26.29
N VAL A 96 13.91 -3.54 26.07
CA VAL A 96 12.95 -4.17 27.00
C VAL A 96 11.90 -4.91 26.14
N PRO A 97 11.54 -6.18 26.44
CA PRO A 97 10.57 -6.93 25.66
C PRO A 97 9.15 -6.39 25.92
N LYS A 98 8.75 -5.36 25.18
CA LYS A 98 7.38 -4.83 25.19
C LYS A 98 6.60 -5.41 24.02
N LEU A 99 5.37 -5.86 24.27
CA LEU A 99 4.37 -6.33 23.30
C LEU A 99 4.33 -5.49 22.00
N SER A 100 4.58 -4.19 22.13
CA SER A 100 4.66 -3.24 21.01
C SER A 100 5.76 -3.54 19.99
N ALA A 101 6.91 -4.08 20.39
CA ALA A 101 7.98 -4.44 19.45
C ALA A 101 7.55 -5.63 18.57
N TYR A 102 6.88 -6.63 19.15
CA TYR A 102 6.35 -7.77 18.42
C TYR A 102 5.22 -7.35 17.48
N LEU A 103 4.31 -6.49 17.94
CA LEU A 103 3.24 -5.91 17.11
C LEU A 103 3.79 -5.10 15.94
N ASN A 104 4.84 -4.30 16.17
CA ASN A 104 5.48 -3.51 15.12
C ASN A 104 6.16 -4.40 14.08
N MET A 105 6.88 -5.45 14.50
CA MET A 105 7.48 -6.43 13.59
C MET A 105 6.42 -7.21 12.80
N ALA A 106 5.37 -7.70 13.47
CA ALA A 106 4.29 -8.44 12.84
C ALA A 106 3.55 -7.58 11.81
N CYS A 107 3.24 -6.32 12.15
CA CYS A 107 2.52 -5.44 11.23
C CYS A 107 3.42 -4.97 10.09
N LEU A 108 4.74 -4.79 10.30
CA LEU A 108 5.69 -4.58 9.21
C LEU A 108 5.68 -5.79 8.25
N SER A 109 5.75 -7.02 8.76
CA SER A 109 5.66 -8.22 7.92
C SER A 109 4.33 -8.30 7.15
N LEU A 110 3.21 -7.97 7.79
CA LEU A 110 1.90 -7.94 7.14
C LEU A 110 1.85 -6.89 6.01
N THR A 111 2.41 -5.70 6.19
CA THR A 111 2.44 -4.67 5.13
C THR A 111 3.21 -5.14 3.89
N TRP A 112 4.29 -5.91 4.05
CA TRP A 112 5.02 -6.51 2.94
C TRP A 112 4.20 -7.56 2.20
N ILE A 113 3.54 -8.45 2.94
CA ILE A 113 2.68 -9.48 2.34
C ILE A 113 1.55 -8.83 1.54
N VAL A 114 0.87 -7.84 2.13
CA VAL A 114 -0.21 -7.09 1.50
C VAL A 114 0.30 -6.30 0.28
N ALA A 115 1.47 -5.68 0.36
CA ALA A 115 2.06 -4.96 -0.77
C ALA A 115 2.40 -5.89 -1.94
N ILE A 116 3.01 -7.06 -1.69
CA ILE A 116 3.32 -8.05 -2.72
C ILE A 116 2.05 -8.59 -3.37
N LEU A 117 1.04 -8.94 -2.56
CA LEU A 117 -0.25 -9.41 -3.06
C LEU A 117 -0.94 -8.33 -3.90
N GLY A 118 -0.95 -7.08 -3.44
CA GLY A 118 -1.57 -5.95 -4.13
C GLY A 118 -0.88 -5.64 -5.45
N ALA A 119 0.44 -5.52 -5.43
CA ALA A 119 1.25 -5.29 -6.62
C ALA A 119 1.12 -6.44 -7.62
N GLY A 120 1.08 -7.70 -7.17
CA GLY A 120 0.86 -8.86 -8.01
C GLY A 120 -0.50 -8.83 -8.71
N LEU A 121 -1.57 -8.58 -7.96
CA LEU A 121 -2.93 -8.47 -8.50
C LEU A 121 -3.06 -7.30 -9.48
N LEU A 122 -2.49 -6.12 -9.17
CA LEU A 122 -2.49 -4.96 -10.07
C LEU A 122 -1.68 -5.24 -11.33
N THR A 123 -0.50 -5.84 -11.22
CA THR A 123 0.36 -6.19 -12.36
C THR A 123 -0.33 -7.21 -13.28
N LEU A 124 -0.99 -8.21 -12.70
CA LEU A 124 -1.83 -9.14 -13.46
C LEU A 124 -2.98 -8.41 -14.16
N GLY A 125 -3.66 -7.50 -13.46
CA GLY A 125 -4.68 -6.61 -14.03
C GLY A 125 -4.18 -5.79 -15.22
N ILE A 126 -3.02 -5.14 -15.09
CA ILE A 126 -2.36 -4.36 -16.15
C ILE A 126 -1.99 -5.28 -17.32
N TRP A 127 -1.36 -6.42 -17.04
CA TRP A 127 -0.94 -7.38 -18.05
C TRP A 127 -2.11 -7.90 -18.89
N MET A 128 -3.26 -8.11 -18.26
CA MET A 128 -4.48 -8.52 -18.95
C MET A 128 -5.09 -7.42 -19.83
N ASN A 129 -4.75 -6.15 -19.61
CA ASN A 129 -5.25 -5.02 -20.39
C ASN A 129 -4.24 -4.47 -21.41
N ARG A 130 -3.08 -5.11 -21.58
CA ARG A 130 -2.05 -4.67 -22.51
C ARG A 130 -2.48 -4.91 -23.97
N GLU A 131 -2.34 -3.92 -24.84
CA GLU A 131 -2.79 -3.99 -26.24
C GLU A 131 -2.15 -5.13 -27.05
N SER A 132 -0.87 -5.45 -26.79
CA SER A 132 -0.13 -6.47 -27.52
C SER A 132 -0.48 -7.92 -27.15
N ARG A 133 -1.55 -8.13 -26.39
CA ARG A 133 -2.09 -9.48 -26.08
C ARG A 133 -2.79 -10.03 -27.32
N SER A 134 -2.12 -10.94 -28.03
CA SER A 134 -2.68 -11.67 -29.18
C SER A 134 -3.52 -12.90 -28.81
N LYS A 135 -3.61 -13.26 -27.52
CA LYS A 135 -4.31 -14.46 -27.05
C LYS A 135 -5.37 -14.12 -26.00
N CYS A 136 -6.63 -14.51 -26.28
CA CYS A 136 -7.71 -14.54 -25.30
C CYS A 136 -7.29 -15.38 -24.10
N GLY A 137 -7.49 -14.88 -22.89
CA GLY A 137 -7.05 -15.54 -21.67
C GLY A 137 -8.10 -15.38 -20.57
N PHE A 138 -8.17 -16.38 -19.69
CA PHE A 138 -9.02 -16.34 -18.50
C PHE A 138 -8.73 -15.07 -17.70
N THR A 139 -9.68 -14.13 -17.74
CA THR A 139 -9.59 -12.88 -17.00
C THR A 139 -10.72 -12.89 -15.99
N ASP A 140 -10.38 -13.22 -14.75
CA ASP A 140 -11.33 -13.05 -13.66
C ASP A 140 -11.54 -11.54 -13.43
N LYS A 141 -12.80 -11.11 -13.51
CA LYS A 141 -13.25 -9.73 -13.28
C LYS A 141 -12.78 -9.19 -11.93
N HIS A 142 -12.51 -10.07 -10.98
CA HIS A 142 -12.18 -9.71 -9.62
C HIS A 142 -10.72 -9.34 -9.39
N ILE A 143 -9.80 -9.52 -10.35
CA ILE A 143 -8.36 -9.30 -10.12
C ILE A 143 -8.04 -7.84 -9.74
N LEU A 144 -8.53 -6.86 -10.53
CA LEU A 144 -8.36 -5.43 -10.20
C LEU A 144 -9.12 -5.05 -8.91
N SER A 145 -10.28 -5.67 -8.68
CA SER A 145 -11.09 -5.48 -7.47
C SER A 145 -10.37 -5.95 -6.21
N TYR A 146 -9.74 -7.12 -6.27
CA TYR A 146 -8.91 -7.65 -5.19
C TYR A 146 -7.68 -6.76 -4.98
N GLY A 147 -7.03 -6.30 -6.05
CA GLY A 147 -5.95 -5.31 -5.97
C GLY A 147 -6.36 -4.05 -5.21
N SER A 148 -7.53 -3.48 -5.54
CA SER A 148 -8.10 -2.32 -4.83
C SER A 148 -8.33 -2.58 -3.33
N LYS A 149 -8.96 -3.72 -2.98
CA LYS A 149 -9.18 -4.11 -1.58
C LYS A 149 -7.87 -4.22 -0.81
N VAL A 150 -6.84 -4.77 -1.45
CA VAL A 150 -5.51 -4.94 -0.85
C VAL A 150 -4.82 -3.59 -0.65
N CYS A 151 -4.98 -2.60 -1.55
CA CYS A 151 -4.50 -1.24 -1.32
C CYS A 151 -5.13 -0.59 -0.08
N PHE A 152 -6.45 -0.72 0.11
CA PHE A 152 -7.11 -0.23 1.33
C PHE A 152 -6.65 -0.95 2.59
N ALA A 153 -6.38 -2.26 2.51
CA ALA A 153 -5.80 -3.02 3.61
C ALA A 153 -4.38 -2.52 3.95
N HIS A 154 -3.56 -2.18 2.95
CA HIS A 154 -2.23 -1.61 3.16
C HIS A 154 -2.29 -0.28 3.93
N ALA A 155 -3.26 0.59 3.60
CA ALA A 155 -3.49 1.83 4.34
C ALA A 155 -3.87 1.55 5.81
N ALA A 156 -4.79 0.61 6.03
CA ALA A 156 -5.27 0.27 7.37
C ALA A 156 -4.15 -0.28 8.27
N PHE A 157 -3.34 -1.22 7.76
CA PHE A 157 -2.18 -1.75 8.50
C PHE A 157 -1.14 -0.67 8.78
N SER A 158 -0.90 0.24 7.82
CA SER A 158 0.02 1.37 8.00
C SER A 158 -0.43 2.32 9.12
N VAL A 159 -1.73 2.59 9.27
CA VAL A 159 -2.28 3.38 10.38
C VAL A 159 -2.13 2.65 11.72
N VAL A 160 -2.39 1.34 11.77
CA VAL A 160 -2.24 0.54 13.00
C VAL A 160 -0.79 0.52 13.47
N LEU A 161 0.18 0.36 12.57
CA LEU A 161 1.61 0.51 12.85
C LEU A 161 1.91 1.86 13.51
N TYR A 162 1.44 2.94 12.89
CA TYR A 162 1.67 4.29 13.38
C TYR A 162 1.09 4.50 14.79
N VAL A 163 -0.18 4.15 15.02
CA VAL A 163 -0.82 4.30 16.34
C VAL A 163 -0.06 3.49 17.39
N THR A 164 0.30 2.24 17.08
CA THR A 164 1.09 1.38 17.97
C THR A 164 2.41 2.04 18.35
N THR A 165 3.10 2.67 17.40
CA THR A 165 4.39 3.34 17.65
C THR A 165 4.26 4.62 18.46
N ILE A 166 3.18 5.40 18.29
CA ILE A 166 2.91 6.58 19.11
C ILE A 166 2.57 6.20 20.54
N VAL A 167 1.66 5.24 20.72
CA VAL A 167 1.25 4.75 22.04
C VAL A 167 2.47 4.21 22.79
N SER A 168 3.35 3.48 22.08
CA SER A 168 4.59 2.96 22.66
C SER A 168 5.58 4.05 23.09
N LYS A 169 5.66 5.17 22.36
CA LYS A 169 6.48 6.33 22.74
C LYS A 169 5.90 7.13 23.91
N LYS A 170 4.57 7.08 24.11
CA LYS A 170 3.86 7.75 25.21
C LYS A 170 3.80 6.95 26.52
N CYS A 171 4.37 5.75 26.59
CA CYS A 171 4.56 5.01 27.85
C CYS A 171 6.00 5.14 28.41
N PRO A 172 6.36 6.25 29.08
CA PRO A 172 7.28 6.18 30.20
C PRO A 172 6.46 5.74 31.43
N LEU A 173 6.64 4.50 31.84
CA LEU A 173 6.30 4.07 33.20
C LEU A 173 7.62 4.00 33.95
#